data_AF-A0A0J6FIE7-F1
#
_entry.id   AF-A0A0J6FIE7-F1
#
_cell.length_a   1.000
_cell.length_b   1.000
_cell.length_c   1.000
_cell.angle_alpha   90.00
_cell.angle_beta   90.00
_cell.angle_gamma   90.00
#
_symmetry.space_group_name_H-M   'P 1'
#
loop_
_entity.id
_entity.type
_entity.pdbx_description
1 polymer ?
#
loop_
_entity_poly.entity_id
_entity_poly.type
_entity_poly.pdbx_seq_one_letter_code
_entity_poly.pdbx_strand_id
1 'polypeptide(L)'
;MTTMELNLRKQHFTEFILSMDEEEFTELEKYAKALSLKKATSKSKPYPWALSEKELTSCVREAREDVLYGRCISDEDLTKEMEEW
;
A
#
# COMPACT_ATOMS: atom_id res chain seq x y z
N MET A 1 23.01 -5.37 0.71
CA MET A 1 23.39 -6.78 0.49
C MET A 1 23.95 -6.92 -0.90
N THR A 2 25.07 -7.63 -1.05
CA THR A 2 25.63 -7.98 -2.35
C THR A 2 24.95 -9.22 -2.94
N THR A 3 25.11 -9.47 -4.24
CA THR A 3 24.58 -10.68 -4.91
C THR A 3 25.12 -11.96 -4.27
N MET A 4 26.39 -11.93 -3.82
CA MET A 4 27.04 -13.05 -3.16
C MET A 4 26.39 -13.36 -1.80
N GLU A 5 26.13 -12.34 -0.99
CA GLU A 5 25.45 -12.48 0.30
C GLU A 5 24.03 -13.04 0.15
N LEU A 6 23.30 -12.62 -0.89
CA LEU A 6 21.96 -13.15 -1.18
C LEU A 6 21.98 -14.65 -1.52
N ASN A 7 22.95 -15.07 -2.34
CA ASN A 7 23.08 -16.47 -2.74
C ASN A 7 23.49 -17.35 -1.55
N LEU A 8 24.44 -16.88 -0.73
CA LEU A 8 24.85 -17.58 0.48
C LEU A 8 23.68 -17.74 1.47
N ARG A 9 22.89 -16.67 1.66
CA ARG A 9 21.69 -16.72 2.50
C ARG A 9 20.66 -17.72 1.99
N LYS A 10 20.46 -17.84 0.67
CA LYS A 10 19.53 -18.83 0.08
C LYS A 10 20.00 -20.27 0.35
N GLN A 11 21.30 -20.53 0.23
CA GLN A 11 21.88 -21.84 0.52
C GLN A 11 21.66 -22.23 1.98
N HIS A 12 22.06 -21.38 2.92
CA HIS A 12 21.88 -21.63 4.35
C HIS A 12 20.42 -21.84 4.75
N PHE A 13 19.50 -21.08 4.14
CA PHE A 13 18.08 -21.24 4.42
C PHE A 13 17.53 -22.59 3.92
N THR A 14 18.05 -23.08 2.79
CA THR A 14 17.67 -24.39 2.24
C THR A 14 18.17 -25.52 3.14
N GLU A 15 19.44 -25.45 3.56
CA GLU A 15 20.03 -26.40 4.50
C GLU A 15 19.28 -26.43 5.83
N PHE A 16 18.93 -25.26 6.36
CA PHE A 16 18.14 -25.12 7.58
C PHE A 16 16.80 -25.86 7.47
N ILE A 17 16.03 -25.61 6.41
CA ILE A 17 14.73 -26.27 6.19
C ILE A 17 14.88 -27.80 6.08
N LEU A 18 15.90 -28.27 5.36
CA LEU A 18 16.13 -29.71 5.17
C LEU A 18 16.58 -30.42 6.45
N SER A 19 17.12 -29.67 7.42
CA SER A 19 17.58 -30.22 8.70
C SER A 19 16.48 -30.29 9.78
N MET A 20 15.32 -29.67 9.54
CA MET A 20 14.21 -29.62 10.51
C MET A 20 13.50 -30.96 10.61
N ASP A 21 12.96 -31.25 11.80
CA ASP A 21 12.02 -32.36 11.97
C ASP A 21 10.58 -32.00 11.52
N GLU A 22 9.69 -32.99 11.47
CA GLU A 22 8.31 -32.79 11.02
C GLU A 22 7.50 -31.85 11.93
N GLU A 23 7.75 -31.84 13.24
CA GLU A 23 7.04 -30.95 14.17
C GLU A 23 7.48 -29.49 13.95
N GLU A 24 8.77 -29.26 13.83
CA GLU A 24 9.35 -27.95 13.50
C GLU A 24 8.87 -27.46 12.13
N PHE A 25 8.79 -28.36 11.15
CA PHE A 25 8.32 -28.03 9.81
C PHE A 25 6.83 -27.64 9.79
N THR A 26 5.99 -28.36 10.54
CA THR A 26 4.56 -28.03 10.64
C THR A 26 4.31 -26.71 11.35
N GLU A 27 5.09 -26.37 12.39
CA GLU A 27 5.04 -25.05 13.02
C GLU A 27 5.45 -23.94 12.03
N LEU A 28 6.54 -24.13 11.28
CA LEU A 28 6.96 -23.19 10.25
C LEU A 28 5.89 -23.00 9.16
N GLU A 29 5.19 -24.07 8.78
CA GLU A 29 4.07 -24.01 7.84
C GLU A 29 2.90 -23.19 8.40
N LYS A 30 2.55 -23.37 9.68
CA LYS A 30 1.53 -22.57 10.36
C LYS A 30 1.91 -21.09 10.38
N TYR A 31 3.16 -20.77 10.71
CA TYR A 31 3.67 -19.40 10.68
C TYR A 31 3.64 -18.80 9.27
N ALA A 32 4.04 -19.55 8.25
CA ALA A 32 3.99 -19.10 6.85
C ALA A 32 2.55 -18.83 6.38
N LYS A 33 1.60 -19.70 6.74
CA LYS A 33 0.16 -19.52 6.49
C LYS A 33 -0.39 -18.27 7.21
N ALA A 34 -0.03 -18.07 8.47
CA ALA A 34 -0.43 -16.88 9.21
C ALA A 34 0.16 -15.58 8.62
N LEU A 35 1.42 -15.60 8.18
CA LEU A 35 2.09 -14.46 7.58
C LEU A 35 1.50 -14.10 6.21
N SER A 36 1.22 -15.09 5.37
CA SER A 36 0.57 -14.88 4.07
C SER A 36 -0.85 -14.34 4.22
N LEU A 37 -1.60 -14.83 5.21
CA LEU A 37 -2.93 -14.29 5.55
C LEU A 37 -2.84 -12.83 6.05
N LYS A 38 -1.84 -12.50 6.89
CA LYS A 38 -1.58 -11.11 7.32
C LYS A 38 -1.24 -10.19 6.16
N LYS A 39 -0.48 -10.67 5.17
CA LYS A 39 -0.15 -9.90 3.96
C LYS A 39 -1.35 -9.70 3.03
N ALA A 40 -2.29 -10.64 3.00
CA ALA A 40 -3.55 -10.51 2.27
C ALA A 40 -4.57 -9.61 3.00
N THR A 41 -4.56 -9.62 4.34
CA THR A 41 -5.44 -8.80 5.19
C THR A 41 -4.87 -7.43 5.52
N SER A 42 -3.58 -7.18 5.24
CA SER A 42 -3.01 -5.84 5.14
C SER A 42 -3.49 -5.16 3.86
N LYS A 43 -4.80 -5.04 3.68
CA LYS A 43 -5.33 -3.81 3.09
C LYS A 43 -4.92 -2.76 4.11
N SER A 44 -3.85 -2.00 3.83
CA SER A 44 -3.50 -0.86 4.67
C SER A 44 -4.80 -0.13 4.95
N LYS A 45 -5.13 0.12 6.22
CA LYS A 45 -6.29 0.94 6.53
C LYS A 45 -6.18 2.16 5.61
N PRO A 46 -7.25 2.50 4.85
CA PRO A 46 -7.21 3.71 4.03
C PRO A 46 -6.71 4.86 4.89
N TYR A 47 -6.01 5.81 4.28
CA TYR A 47 -5.64 7.03 4.97
C TYR A 47 -6.86 7.55 5.76
N PRO A 48 -6.72 8.02 7.00
CA PRO A 48 -7.89 8.36 7.83
C PRO A 48 -8.86 9.36 7.18
N TRP A 49 -8.39 10.15 6.20
CA TRP A 49 -9.20 11.06 5.39
C TRP A 49 -9.32 10.63 3.92
N ALA A 50 -9.14 9.34 3.64
CA ALA A 50 -9.43 8.78 2.33
C ALA A 50 -10.94 8.86 2.10
N LEU A 51 -11.32 9.51 1.00
CA LEU A 51 -12.70 9.53 0.54
C LEU A 51 -13.20 8.11 0.28
N SER A 52 -14.46 7.85 0.57
CA SER A 52 -15.16 6.69 0.05
C SER A 52 -15.23 6.75 -1.48
N GLU A 53 -15.41 5.59 -2.11
CA GLU A 53 -15.53 5.50 -3.57
C GLU A 53 -16.66 6.39 -4.13
N LYS A 54 -17.77 6.51 -3.38
CA LYS A 54 -18.91 7.36 -3.74
C LYS A 54 -18.56 8.85 -3.67
N GLU A 55 -17.89 9.26 -2.59
CA GLU A 55 -17.44 10.65 -2.42
C GLU A 55 -16.44 11.03 -3.50
N LEU A 56 -15.44 10.17 -3.77
CA LEU A 56 -14.47 10.39 -4.83
C LEU A 56 -15.15 10.52 -6.20
N THR A 57 -16.10 9.63 -6.51
CA THR A 57 -16.86 9.68 -7.76
C THR A 57 -17.66 10.97 -7.88
N SER A 58 -18.26 11.44 -6.78
CA SER A 58 -18.99 12.71 -6.77
C SER A 58 -18.06 13.91 -6.97
N CYS A 59 -16.92 13.98 -6.26
CA CYS A 59 -15.94 15.05 -6.42
C CYS A 59 -15.42 15.15 -7.86
N VAL A 60 -15.13 14.00 -8.50
CA VAL A 60 -14.67 13.98 -9.90
C VAL A 60 -15.77 14.44 -10.85
N ARG A 61 -17.03 14.10 -10.60
CA ARG A 61 -18.16 14.56 -11.42
C ARG A 61 -18.34 16.07 -11.32
N GLU A 62 -18.31 16.62 -10.10
CA GLU A 62 -18.43 18.05 -9.85
C GLU A 62 -17.29 18.84 -10.52
N ALA A 63 -16.05 18.41 -10.33
CA ALA A 63 -14.89 19.04 -10.98
C ALA A 63 -14.99 19.03 -12.51
N ARG A 64 -15.58 17.99 -13.12
CA ARG A 64 -15.82 17.97 -14.57
C ARG A 64 -16.86 18.99 -15.01
N GLU A 65 -17.91 19.19 -14.22
CA GLU A 65 -18.90 20.23 -14.47
C GLU A 65 -18.25 21.62 -14.34
N ASP A 66 -17.40 21.83 -13.34
CA ASP A 66 -16.71 23.12 -13.15
C ASP A 66 -15.78 23.47 -14.30
N VAL A 67 -15.04 22.48 -14.83
CA VAL A 67 -14.24 22.66 -16.05
C VAL A 67 -15.12 23.01 -17.25
N LEU A 68 -16.26 22.33 -17.42
CA LEU A 68 -17.17 22.58 -18.54
C LEU A 68 -17.78 24.00 -18.50
N TYR A 69 -18.11 24.48 -17.31
CA TYR A 69 -18.74 25.78 -17.10
C TYR A 69 -17.73 26.91 -16.81
N GLY A 70 -16.42 26.62 -16.86
CA GLY A 70 -15.38 27.61 -16.60
C GLY A 70 -15.34 28.12 -15.15
N ARG A 71 -15.86 27.35 -14.18
CA ARG A 71 -15.80 27.65 -12.74
C ARG A 71 -14.47 27.20 -12.13
N CYS A 72 -13.39 27.47 -12.84
CA CYS A 72 -12.03 27.14 -12.42
C CYS A 72 -11.27 28.45 -12.19
N ILE A 73 -10.39 28.48 -11.20
CA ILE A 73 -9.47 29.60 -10.98
C ILE A 73 -8.05 29.16 -11.30
N SER A 74 -7.18 30.12 -11.63
CA SER A 74 -5.76 29.84 -11.80
C SER A 74 -5.09 29.60 -10.44
N ASP A 75 -3.91 28.99 -10.48
CA ASP A 75 -3.09 28.80 -9.27
C ASP A 75 -2.66 30.14 -8.67
N GLU A 76 -2.38 31.13 -9.53
CA GLU A 76 -2.05 32.49 -9.12
C GLU A 76 -3.22 33.17 -8.40
N ASP A 77 -4.44 33.04 -8.92
CA ASP A 77 -5.65 33.61 -8.30
C ASP A 77 -5.94 32.94 -6.96
N LEU A 78 -5.83 31.61 -6.87
CA LEU A 78 -6.02 30.86 -5.63
C LEU A 78 -5.00 31.25 -4.56
N THR A 79 -3.72 31.33 -4.93
CA THR A 79 -2.64 31.69 -4.00
C THR A 79 -2.87 33.08 -3.42
N LYS A 80 -3.29 34.03 -4.25
CA LYS A 80 -3.62 35.38 -3.82
C LYS A 80 -4.80 35.41 -2.86
N GLU A 81 -5.88 34.67 -3.13
CA GLU A 81 -7.01 34.57 -2.21
C GLU A 81 -6.61 33.98 -0.86
N MET A 82 -5.74 32.96 -0.85
CA MET A 82 -5.25 32.35 0.39
C MET A 82 -4.37 33.28 1.24
N GLU A 83 -3.63 34.20 0.62
CA GLU A 83 -2.84 35.20 1.34
C GLU A 83 -3.72 36.28 2.01
N GLU A 84 -4.94 36.46 1.54
CA GLU A 84 -5.92 37.42 2.07
C GLU A 84 -6.78 36.86 3.22
N TRP A 85 -6.66 35.56 3.54
CA TRP A 85 -7.38 34.85 4.61
C TRP A 85 -6.56 34.71 5.90
#